data_AF-A0A1Y1YZF8-F1
#
_entry.id   AF-A0A1Y1YZF8-F1
#
_cell.length_a   1.000
_cell.length_b   1.000
_cell.length_c   1.000
_cell.angle_alpha   90.00
_cell.angle_beta   90.00
_cell.angle_gamma   90.00
#
_symmetry.space_group_name_H-M   'P 1'
#
loop_
_entity.id
_entity.type
_entity.pdbx_description
1 polymer ?
#
loop_
_entity_poly.entity_id
_entity_poly.type
_entity_poly.pdbx_seq_one_letter_code
_entity_poly.pdbx_strand_id
1 'polypeptide(L)' 'MTGQFRQQSQHFETKIYIETVTKVDFCLHPFKLRREGAEVVKSDTTSSVEIATGATAKRMLFPDEGIYWQSGISDCAVL' A
#
# COMPACT_ATOMS: atom_id res chain seq x y z
N MET A 1 13.50 0.31 -10.34
CA MET A 1 12.31 1.01 -10.86
C MET A 1 11.54 1.76 -9.77
N THR A 2 11.06 1.10 -8.71
CA THR A 2 10.28 1.75 -7.62
C THR A 2 10.98 2.92 -6.92
N GLY A 3 12.30 2.85 -6.73
CA GLY A 3 13.07 3.95 -6.12
C GLY A 3 13.06 5.26 -6.95
N GLN A 4 13.04 5.16 -8.28
CA GLN A 4 12.99 6.33 -9.18
C GLN A 4 11.62 7.02 -9.10
N PHE A 5 10.53 6.26 -9.05
CA PHE A 5 9.18 6.83 -8.90
C PHE A 5 9.03 7.55 -7.56
N ARG A 6 9.59 7.01 -6.47
CA ARG A 6 9.58 7.69 -5.17
C ARG A 6 10.30 9.04 -5.23
N GLN A 7 11.47 9.09 -5.86
CA GLN A 7 12.22 10.35 -6.04
C GLN A 7 11.44 11.35 -6.89
N GLN A 8 10.80 10.88 -7.96
CA GLN A 8 9.97 11.73 -8.82
C GLN A 8 8.79 12.33 -8.04
N SER A 9 8.08 11.56 -7.22
CA SER A 9 6.99 12.11 -6.39
C SER A 9 7.48 13.16 -5.40
N GLN A 10 8.65 12.94 -4.78
CA GLN A 10 9.27 13.90 -3.86
C GLN A 10 9.74 15.17 -4.57
N HIS A 11 10.20 15.05 -5.83
CA HIS A 11 10.59 16.20 -6.66
C HIS A 11 9.42 17.16 -6.91
N PHE A 12 8.20 16.62 -7.04
CA PHE A 12 6.96 17.39 -7.12
C PHE A 12 6.30 17.60 -5.74
N GLU A 13 7.10 17.61 -4.66
CA GLU A 13 6.68 17.96 -3.29
C GLU A 13 5.57 17.09 -2.67
N THR A 14 5.37 15.88 -3.19
CA THR A 14 4.41 14.92 -2.58
C THR A 14 4.90 14.51 -1.20
N LYS A 15 4.07 14.71 -0.16
CA LYS A 15 4.36 14.27 1.21
C LYS A 15 4.12 12.76 1.32
N ILE A 16 5.19 12.01 1.58
CA ILE A 16 5.15 10.55 1.73
C ILE A 16 5.25 10.20 3.21
N TYR A 17 4.19 9.63 3.76
CA TYR A 17 4.16 9.06 5.11
C TYR A 17 4.35 7.55 5.02
N ILE A 18 5.31 7.00 5.78
CA ILE A 18 5.59 5.56 5.82
C ILE A 18 4.76 4.92 6.94
N GLU A 19 3.45 4.91 6.74
CA GLU A 19 2.47 4.39 7.70
C GLU A 19 1.34 3.67 6.97
N THR A 20 0.78 2.64 7.59
CA THR A 20 -0.35 1.88 7.04
C THR A 20 -1.67 2.59 7.39
N VAL A 21 -2.54 2.82 6.41
CA VAL A 21 -3.92 3.25 6.65
C VAL A 21 -4.78 2.02 6.93
N THR A 22 -5.41 1.95 8.10
CA THR A 22 -6.19 0.78 8.55
C THR A 22 -7.69 0.94 8.30
N LYS A 23 -8.20 2.17 8.28
CA LYS A 23 -9.63 2.42 8.07
C LYS A 23 -9.86 3.78 7.43
N VAL A 24 -10.85 3.83 6.54
CA VAL A 24 -11.38 5.08 5.96
C VAL A 24 -12.88 5.13 6.20
N ASP A 25 -13.37 6.28 6.63
CA ASP A 25 -14.79 6.57 6.77
C ASP A 25 -15.25 7.47 5.61
N PHE A 26 -16.07 6.90 4.72
CA PHE A 26 -16.63 7.57 3.55
C PHE A 26 -18.05 8.11 3.78
N CYS A 27 -18.63 7.92 4.97
CA CYS A 27 -20.03 8.29 5.24
C CYS A 27 -20.21 9.81 5.39
N LEU A 28 -19.14 10.52 5.75
CA LEU A 28 -19.15 11.96 6.03
C LEU A 28 -18.02 12.64 5.27
N HIS A 29 -18.25 13.90 4.91
CA HIS A 29 -17.27 14.75 4.26
C HIS A 29 -16.84 15.90 5.18
N PRO A 30 -15.54 16.22 5.33
CA PRO A 30 -14.38 15.54 4.73
C PRO A 30 -14.17 14.11 5.26
N PHE A 31 -13.63 13.24 4.40
CA PHE A 31 -13.39 11.83 4.71
C PHE A 31 -12.37 11.67 5.83
N LYS A 32 -12.56 10.68 6.70
CA LYS A 32 -11.68 10.44 7.85
C LYS A 32 -10.83 9.20 7.64
N LEU A 33 -9.51 9.32 7.76
CA LEU A 33 -8.56 8.22 7.67
C LEU A 33 -7.99 7.90 9.05
N ARG A 34 -7.74 6.62 9.33
CA ARG A 34 -7.04 6.16 10.53
C ARG A 34 -5.77 5.40 10.13
N ARG A 35 -4.67 5.75 10.78
CA ARG A 35 -3.38 5.09 10.64
C ARG A 35 -3.24 3.96 11.66
N GLU A 36 -2.42 2.98 11.35
CA GLU A 36 -2.05 1.91 12.28
C GLU A 36 -1.43 2.48 13.56
N GLY A 37 -1.94 2.06 14.73
CA GLY A 37 -1.48 2.56 16.04
C GLY A 37 -2.01 3.94 16.44
N ALA A 38 -2.78 4.64 15.61
CA ALA A 38 -3.42 5.90 15.99
C ALA A 38 -4.69 5.65 16.83
N GLU A 39 -4.81 6.33 17.98
CA GLU A 39 -6.06 6.39 18.73
C GLU A 39 -7.18 6.98 17.86
N VAL A 40 -8.43 6.57 18.11
CA VAL A 40 -9.62 6.97 17.31
C VAL A 40 -9.76 8.49 17.15
N VAL A 41 -9.21 9.26 18.08
CA VAL A 41 -9.25 10.73 18.12
C VAL A 41 -8.26 11.37 17.13
N LYS A 42 -7.18 10.68 16.74
CA LYS A 42 -6.17 11.14 15.77
C LYS A 42 -6.49 10.64 14.36
N SER A 43 -7.63 11.06 13.82
CA SER A 43 -7.98 10.78 12.42
C SER A 43 -7.60 11.94 11.51
N ASP A 44 -6.87 11.65 10.43
CA ASP A 44 -6.63 12.65 9.38
C ASP A 44 -7.93 12.88 8.60
N THR A 45 -8.10 14.10 8.08
CA THR A 45 -9.23 14.45 7.23
C THR A 45 -8.78 14.87 5.84
N THR A 46 -9.48 14.42 4.81
CA THR A 46 -9.21 14.81 3.42
C THR A 46 -10.51 15.01 2.64
N SER A 47 -10.46 15.86 1.61
CA SER A 47 -11.58 16.04 0.68
C SER A 47 -11.61 14.96 -0.41
N SER A 48 -10.48 14.33 -0.74
CA SER A 48 -10.41 13.28 -1.76
C SER A 48 -9.49 12.14 -1.33
N VAL A 49 -9.81 10.93 -1.81
CA VAL A 49 -9.04 9.72 -1.55
C VAL A 49 -8.79 9.00 -2.87
N GLU A 50 -7.53 8.74 -3.19
CA GLU A 50 -7.10 7.90 -4.30
C GLU A 50 -6.60 6.56 -3.74
N ILE A 51 -7.21 5.45 -4.18
CA ILE A 51 -6.90 4.11 -3.66
C ILE A 51 -5.97 3.41 -4.65
N ALA A 52 -4.69 3.36 -4.32
CA ALA A 52 -3.63 2.69 -5.09
C ALA A 52 -2.94 1.58 -4.29
N THR A 53 -3.68 0.84 -3.45
CA THR A 53 -3.14 -0.22 -2.57
C THR A 53 -2.72 -1.49 -3.30
N GLY A 54 -2.94 -1.55 -4.61
CA GLY A 54 -2.57 -2.69 -5.46
C GLY A 54 -3.33 -3.98 -5.10
N ALA A 55 -2.78 -5.09 -5.56
CA ALA A 55 -3.23 -6.44 -5.25
C ALA A 55 -2.02 -7.38 -5.19
N THR A 56 -2.15 -8.49 -4.49
CA THR A 56 -1.10 -9.52 -4.37
C THR A 56 -1.60 -10.83 -4.95
N ALA A 57 -0.78 -11.49 -5.78
CA ALA A 57 -1.11 -12.80 -6.31
C ALA A 57 -1.23 -13.84 -5.18
N LYS A 58 -2.20 -14.74 -5.31
CA LYS A 58 -2.44 -15.78 -4.31
C LYS A 58 -1.38 -16.87 -4.45
N ARG A 59 -0.67 -17.15 -3.36
CA ARG A 59 0.34 -18.19 -3.25
C ARG A 59 -0.20 -19.39 -2.47
N MET A 60 0.30 -20.59 -2.76
CA MET A 60 -0.18 -21.83 -2.12
C MET A 60 0.53 -22.18 -0.80
N LEU A 61 1.69 -21.56 -0.55
CA LEU A 61 2.51 -21.69 0.66
C LEU A 61 2.87 -23.15 0.99
N PHE A 62 3.29 -23.93 -0.01
CA PHE A 62 3.75 -25.31 0.20
C PHE A 62 5.20 -25.34 0.74
N PRO A 63 5.62 -26.45 1.40
CA PRO A 63 7.01 -26.60 1.84
C PRO A 63 7.99 -26.35 0.69
N ASP A 64 9.10 -25.67 0.96
CA ASP A 64 10.13 -25.27 -0.02
C ASP A 64 9.72 -24.18 -1.04
N GLU A 65 8.46 -23.72 -1.06
CA GLU A 65 8.05 -22.62 -1.95
C GLU A 65 8.91 -21.37 -1.73
N GLY A 66 9.24 -21.04 -0.47
CA GLY A 66 10.11 -19.91 -0.14
C GLY A 66 11.56 -20.07 -0.63
N ILE A 67 12.06 -21.30 -0.74
CA ILE A 67 13.43 -21.61 -1.21
C ILE A 67 13.53 -21.35 -2.71
N TYR A 68 12.50 -21.74 -3.47
CA TYR A 68 12.48 -21.64 -4.93
C TYR A 68 11.72 -20.42 -5.47
N TRP A 69 11.17 -19.57 -4.60
CA TRP A 69 10.49 -18.34 -4.98
C TRP A 69 11.44 -17.43 -5.76
N GLN A 70 11.03 -16.99 -6.95
CA GLN A 70 11.87 -16.21 -7.89
C GLN A 70 13.15 -16.95 -8.38
N SER A 71 13.29 -18.24 -8.09
CA SER A 71 14.40 -19.10 -8.54
C SER A 71 13.90 -20.38 -9.26
N GLY A 72 12.67 -20.32 -9.79
CA GLY A 72 11.99 -21.43 -10.47
C GLY A 72 10.47 -21.36 -10.35
N ILE A 73 9.97 -20.73 -9.29
CA ILE A 73 8.54 -20.45 -9.08
C ILE A 73 8.27 -18.97 -9.38
N SER A 74 7.22 -18.69 -10.16
CA SER A 74 6.71 -17.34 -10.43
C SER A 74 5.17 -17.30 -10.41
N ASP A 75 4.62 -16.13 -10.15
CA ASP A 75 3.17 -15.86 -10.21
C ASP A 75 2.77 -15.11 -11.50
N CYS A 76 3.70 -14.93 -12.45
CA CYS A 76 3.43 -14.34 -13.76
C CYS A 76 4.15 -15.17 -14.83
N ALA A 77 3.39 -15.67 -15.80
CA ALA A 77 3.90 -16.56 -16.84
C ALA A 77 4.64 -15.83 -17.97
N VAL A 78 4.34 -14.54 -18.19
CA VAL A 78 4.85 -13.75 -19.33
C VAL A 78 5.91 -12.74 -18.87
N LEU A 79 6.84 -13.18 -17.99
CA LEU A 79 7.93 -12.34 -17.50
C LEU A 79 8.93 -11.96 -18.59
#